data_AF-A0A3S4CS79-F1
#
_entry.id   AF-A0A3S4CS79-F1
#
_cell.length_a   1.000
_cell.length_b   1.000
_cell.length_c   1.000
_cell.angle_alpha   90.00
_cell.angle_beta   90.00
_cell.angle_gamma   90.00
#
_symmetry.space_group_name_H-M   'P 1'
#
loop_
_entity.id
_entity.type
_entity.pdbx_description
1 polymer ?
#
loop_
_entity_poly.entity_id
_entity_poly.type
_entity_poly.pdbx_seq_one_letter_code
_entity_poly.pdbx_strand_id
1 'polypeptide(L)'
;MRAALLISTLALLGFAVSAQAQEAQCFQNEHYLVISQERTDDVGTDFLVRAPAKGKIKCEFVEAEGDFSIGNPDDPLWYAGLAGKYLALTRSTGPDGDVVIYDLDSRSKVVDVAADDDLAVDEDRVVYWERVAEGTDKTCPEFAEYQANGLGAVIAEERIFEVATGAIAKTGESRCSATQ
;
A
#
# COMPACT_ATOMS: atom_id res chain seq x y z
N MET A 1 21.39 -63.81 29.93
CA MET A 1 20.35 -63.42 28.96
C MET A 1 20.70 -62.02 28.46
N ARG A 2 21.04 -61.89 27.17
CA ARG A 2 21.48 -60.64 26.53
C ARG A 2 20.25 -59.96 25.94
N ALA A 3 19.90 -58.75 26.40
CA ALA A 3 18.88 -57.91 25.79
C ALA A 3 19.56 -56.88 24.88
N ALA A 4 19.22 -56.92 23.60
CA ALA A 4 19.79 -56.09 22.54
C ALA A 4 19.12 -54.71 22.50
N LEU A 5 19.94 -53.65 22.40
CA LEU A 5 19.49 -52.29 22.06
C LEU A 5 19.08 -52.26 20.58
N LEU A 6 17.88 -51.76 20.28
CA LEU A 6 17.45 -51.37 18.95
C LEU A 6 17.43 -49.84 18.88
N ILE A 7 18.41 -49.27 18.17
CA ILE A 7 18.48 -47.83 17.85
C ILE A 7 17.68 -47.62 16.56
N SER A 8 16.50 -46.98 16.66
CA SER A 8 15.76 -46.52 15.48
C SER A 8 16.31 -45.18 15.00
N THR A 9 16.99 -45.20 13.87
CA THR A 9 17.38 -44.01 13.10
C THR A 9 16.16 -43.40 12.41
N LEU A 10 15.67 -42.28 12.94
CA LEU A 10 14.62 -41.47 12.32
C LEU A 10 15.28 -40.55 11.27
N ALA A 11 15.10 -40.85 9.98
CA ALA A 11 15.58 -40.01 8.89
C ALA A 11 14.66 -38.78 8.76
N LEU A 12 15.17 -37.60 9.15
CA LEU A 12 14.53 -36.31 8.88
C LEU A 12 14.72 -35.96 7.40
N LEU A 13 13.68 -36.17 6.60
CA LEU A 13 13.55 -35.57 5.27
C LEU A 13 13.34 -34.06 5.44
N GLY A 14 14.41 -33.29 5.24
CA GLY A 14 14.33 -31.84 5.18
C GLY A 14 13.55 -31.41 3.95
N PHE A 15 12.35 -30.87 4.15
CA PHE A 15 11.66 -30.10 3.12
C PHE A 15 12.40 -28.78 2.98
N ALA A 16 13.20 -28.64 1.92
CA ALA A 16 13.67 -27.34 1.49
C ALA A 16 12.44 -26.56 0.98
N VAL A 17 11.90 -25.69 1.82
CA VAL A 17 10.95 -24.66 1.38
C VAL A 17 11.77 -23.73 0.49
N SER A 18 11.57 -23.84 -0.83
CA SER A 18 12.07 -22.83 -1.75
C SER A 18 11.35 -21.52 -1.42
N ALA A 19 12.06 -20.58 -0.81
CA ALA A 19 11.62 -19.19 -0.74
C ALA A 19 11.47 -18.72 -2.20
N GLN A 20 10.23 -18.69 -2.69
CA GLN A 20 9.93 -18.07 -3.96
C GLN A 20 10.10 -16.57 -3.73
N ALA A 21 11.21 -16.00 -4.20
CA ALA A 21 11.33 -14.54 -4.30
C ALA A 21 10.10 -14.03 -5.06
N GLN A 22 9.30 -13.16 -4.43
CA GLN A 22 8.13 -12.59 -5.08
C GLN A 22 8.59 -11.86 -6.35
N GLU A 23 7.95 -12.23 -7.47
CA GLU A 23 8.28 -11.64 -8.78
C GLU A 23 7.92 -10.15 -8.77
N ALA A 24 8.79 -9.33 -9.37
CA ALA A 24 8.53 -7.90 -9.51
C ALA A 24 7.26 -7.66 -10.34
N GLN A 25 6.51 -6.62 -9.97
CA GLN A 25 5.33 -6.15 -10.71
C GLN A 25 5.65 -4.81 -11.38
N CYS A 26 5.08 -4.57 -12.56
CA CYS A 26 5.35 -3.37 -13.34
C CYS A 26 4.07 -2.68 -13.76
N PHE A 27 4.05 -1.37 -13.55
CA PHE A 27 2.95 -0.49 -13.87
C PHE A 27 3.48 0.65 -14.73
N GLN A 28 2.87 0.90 -15.89
CA GLN A 28 3.36 1.92 -16.81
C GLN A 28 2.20 2.72 -17.41
N ASN A 29 2.46 4.01 -17.60
CA ASN A 29 1.68 4.89 -18.46
C ASN A 29 2.62 5.72 -19.37
N GLU A 30 2.12 6.80 -19.98
CA GLU A 30 2.91 7.64 -20.88
C GLU A 30 4.01 8.46 -20.16
N HIS A 31 3.95 8.59 -18.83
CA HIS A 31 4.84 9.41 -18.03
C HIS A 31 5.91 8.62 -17.31
N TYR A 32 5.57 7.44 -16.76
CA TYR A 32 6.46 6.67 -15.90
C TYR A 32 6.27 5.17 -16.05
N LEU A 33 7.32 4.43 -15.72
CA LEU A 33 7.29 3.01 -15.38
C LEU A 33 7.66 2.87 -13.90
N VAL A 34 6.77 2.25 -13.14
CA VAL A 34 6.94 1.91 -11.73
C VAL A 34 7.12 0.41 -11.62
N ILE A 35 8.19 -0.03 -10.97
CA ILE A 35 8.50 -1.42 -10.70
C ILE A 35 8.42 -1.62 -9.20
N SER A 36 7.62 -2.58 -8.76
CA SER A 36 7.41 -2.86 -7.36
C SER A 36 7.89 -4.26 -7.02
N GLN A 37 8.48 -4.41 -5.85
CA GLN A 37 8.91 -5.71 -5.31
C GLN A 37 8.55 -5.78 -3.83
N GLU A 38 7.74 -6.77 -3.47
CA GLU A 38 7.44 -7.03 -2.07
C GLU A 38 8.72 -7.43 -1.33
N ARG A 39 8.89 -6.91 -0.12
CA ARG A 39 10.06 -7.20 0.71
C ARG A 39 9.98 -8.63 1.21
N THR A 40 11.11 -9.34 1.17
CA THR A 40 11.17 -10.75 1.60
C THR A 40 11.27 -10.89 3.13
N ASP A 41 12.01 -9.98 3.77
CA ASP A 41 12.34 -10.05 5.20
C ASP A 41 11.68 -8.92 6.02
N ASP A 42 10.76 -8.16 5.41
CA ASP A 42 10.07 -7.02 6.03
C ASP A 42 8.67 -6.80 5.42
N VAL A 43 7.90 -5.89 5.99
CA VAL A 43 6.55 -5.55 5.57
C VAL A 43 6.58 -4.42 4.52
N GLY A 44 5.77 -4.56 3.48
CA GLY A 44 5.60 -3.56 2.44
C GLY A 44 6.39 -3.85 1.17
N THR A 45 6.45 -2.84 0.32
CA THR A 45 6.91 -2.96 -1.07
C THR A 45 7.96 -1.90 -1.36
N ASP A 46 9.06 -2.31 -1.97
CA ASP A 46 10.02 -1.38 -2.56
C ASP A 46 9.55 -0.96 -3.95
N PHE A 47 9.72 0.33 -4.26
CA PHE A 47 9.28 0.94 -5.51
C PHE A 47 10.45 1.62 -6.21
N LEU A 48 10.69 1.21 -7.45
CA LEU A 48 11.67 1.80 -8.35
C LEU A 48 10.94 2.48 -9.51
N VAL A 49 11.19 3.78 -9.69
CA VAL A 49 10.55 4.60 -10.71
C VAL A 49 11.56 4.96 -11.78
N ARG A 50 11.15 4.85 -13.04
CA ARG A 50 11.98 5.16 -14.20
C ARG A 50 11.19 5.81 -15.33
N ALA A 51 11.93 6.31 -16.31
CA ALA A 51 11.35 6.83 -17.54
C ALA A 51 10.48 5.77 -18.24
N PRO A 52 9.41 6.19 -18.95
CA PRO A 52 8.46 5.27 -19.56
C PRO A 52 9.15 4.49 -20.68
N ALA A 53 8.94 3.18 -20.72
CA ALA A 53 9.55 2.32 -21.72
C ALA A 53 8.78 2.37 -23.04
N LYS A 54 9.52 2.38 -24.15
CA LYS A 54 8.96 2.21 -25.50
C LYS A 54 8.99 0.73 -25.88
N GLY A 55 7.86 0.04 -25.71
CA GLY A 55 7.70 -1.36 -26.11
C GLY A 55 7.75 -2.34 -24.95
N LYS A 56 8.32 -3.54 -25.17
CA LYS A 56 8.34 -4.60 -24.16
C LYS A 56 9.23 -4.21 -22.97
N ILE A 57 8.68 -4.33 -21.78
CA ILE A 57 9.37 -4.07 -20.51
C ILE A 57 9.91 -5.40 -19.98
N LYS A 58 11.17 -5.40 -19.55
CA LYS A 58 11.70 -6.46 -18.70
C LYS A 58 11.33 -6.10 -17.26
N CYS A 59 10.36 -6.80 -16.69
CA CYS A 59 9.88 -6.48 -15.35
C CYS A 59 10.81 -7.08 -14.30
N GLU A 60 11.84 -6.33 -13.93
CA GLU A 60 12.86 -6.73 -12.96
C GLU A 60 13.19 -5.56 -12.05
N PHE A 61 13.24 -5.84 -10.74
CA PHE A 61 13.65 -4.88 -9.73
C PHE A 61 15.18 -4.78 -9.71
N VAL A 62 15.72 -4.04 -10.68
CA VAL A 62 17.15 -3.77 -10.82
C VAL A 62 17.32 -2.29 -11.11
N GLU A 63 18.00 -1.58 -10.21
CA GLU A 63 18.33 -0.17 -10.39
C GLU A 63 19.14 0.07 -11.66
N ALA A 64 18.71 1.06 -12.45
CA ALA A 64 19.41 1.55 -13.61
C ALA A 64 19.75 3.05 -13.46
N GLU A 65 20.64 3.54 -14.30
CA GLU A 65 20.99 4.96 -14.32
C GLU A 65 19.75 5.83 -14.61
N GLY A 66 19.49 6.81 -13.74
CA GLY A 66 18.36 7.72 -13.84
C GLY A 66 17.11 7.28 -13.08
N ASP A 67 17.09 6.05 -12.56
CA ASP A 67 16.02 5.58 -11.69
C ASP A 67 16.04 6.29 -10.34
N PHE A 68 14.92 6.24 -9.62
CA PHE A 68 14.84 6.65 -8.23
C PHE A 68 13.84 5.81 -7.45
N SER A 69 14.10 5.65 -6.16
CA SER A 69 13.25 4.88 -5.27
C SER A 69 12.19 5.77 -4.60
N ILE A 70 11.03 5.17 -4.29
CA ILE A 70 9.96 5.80 -3.53
C ILE A 70 9.85 5.15 -2.15
N GLY A 71 9.64 5.99 -1.12
CA GLY A 71 9.53 5.55 0.27
C GLY A 71 10.87 5.33 0.97
N ASN A 72 10.79 5.00 2.25
CA ASN A 72 11.93 4.57 3.07
C ASN A 72 11.89 3.06 3.31
N PRO A 73 13.02 2.44 3.69
CA PRO A 73 13.07 1.01 4.02
C PRO A 73 12.06 0.57 5.09
N ASP A 74 11.70 1.45 6.02
CA ASP A 74 10.76 1.16 7.11
C ASP A 74 9.30 1.55 6.78
N ASP A 75 9.03 2.09 5.58
CA ASP A 75 7.67 2.48 5.18
C ASP A 75 6.92 1.27 4.61
N PRO A 76 5.82 0.80 5.24
CA PRO A 76 5.06 -0.36 4.77
C PRO A 76 4.09 0.05 3.64
N LEU A 77 4.66 0.38 2.48
CA LEU A 77 3.92 0.88 1.32
C LEU A 77 3.37 -0.26 0.45
N TRP A 78 2.20 -0.02 -0.13
CA TRP A 78 1.51 -0.94 -1.04
C TRP A 78 1.00 -0.19 -2.26
N TYR A 79 1.10 -0.82 -3.43
CA TYR A 79 0.67 -0.21 -4.69
C TYR A 79 -0.85 -0.09 -4.75
N ALA A 80 -1.36 1.09 -5.09
CA ALA A 80 -2.79 1.29 -5.36
C ALA A 80 -3.05 1.71 -6.82
N GLY A 81 -2.21 2.58 -7.39
CA GLY A 81 -2.38 2.99 -8.78
C GLY A 81 -1.35 4.00 -9.27
N LEU A 82 -1.24 4.12 -10.59
CA LEU A 82 -0.37 5.06 -11.29
C LEU A 82 -1.20 5.89 -12.28
N ALA A 83 -1.37 7.17 -12.01
CA ALA A 83 -2.19 8.09 -12.80
C ALA A 83 -1.37 9.32 -13.22
N GLY A 84 -1.10 9.46 -14.52
CA GLY A 84 -0.18 10.47 -15.03
C GLY A 84 1.19 10.39 -14.34
N LYS A 85 1.59 11.48 -13.69
CA LYS A 85 2.82 11.56 -12.90
C LYS A 85 2.65 11.24 -11.41
N TYR A 86 1.48 10.77 -11.00
CA TYR A 86 1.17 10.52 -9.60
C TYR A 86 1.12 9.03 -9.30
N LEU A 87 1.89 8.61 -8.29
CA LEU A 87 1.86 7.26 -7.75
C LEU A 87 1.06 7.27 -6.45
N ALA A 88 -0.11 6.63 -6.48
CA ALA A 88 -0.95 6.43 -5.31
C ALA A 88 -0.60 5.10 -4.64
N LEU A 89 -0.38 5.17 -3.33
CA LEU A 89 0.00 4.06 -2.47
C LEU A 89 -0.88 4.08 -1.22
N THR A 90 -1.01 2.92 -0.58
CA THR A 90 -1.44 2.86 0.82
C THR A 90 -0.23 2.58 1.71
N ARG A 91 -0.26 3.05 2.97
CA ARG A 91 0.78 2.79 3.95
C ARG A 91 0.15 2.17 5.20
N SER A 92 0.46 0.91 5.47
CA SER A 92 -0.09 0.22 6.65
C SER A 92 0.63 -1.09 6.97
N THR A 93 0.73 -1.42 8.27
CA THR A 93 1.02 -2.78 8.78
C THR A 93 -0.21 -3.45 9.40
N GLY A 94 -1.37 -2.80 9.36
CA GLY A 94 -2.60 -3.23 10.01
C GLY A 94 -3.88 -2.83 9.25
N PRO A 95 -5.05 -2.92 9.90
CA PRO A 95 -6.33 -2.56 9.27
C PRO A 95 -6.48 -1.05 9.03
N ASP A 96 -5.83 -0.23 9.84
CA ASP A 96 -5.84 1.22 9.70
C ASP A 96 -4.56 1.70 9.04
N GLY A 97 -4.73 2.48 7.96
CA GLY A 97 -3.60 2.97 7.18
C GLY A 97 -3.73 4.43 6.74
N ASP A 98 -2.77 4.80 5.93
CA ASP A 98 -2.71 6.10 5.27
C ASP A 98 -2.84 5.93 3.77
N VAL A 99 -3.40 6.95 3.11
CA VAL A 99 -3.25 7.16 1.68
C VAL A 99 -2.06 8.08 1.45
N VAL A 100 -1.17 7.67 0.55
CA VAL A 100 0.03 8.41 0.19
C VAL A 100 0.06 8.59 -1.32
N ILE A 101 0.12 9.85 -1.79
CA ILE A 101 0.26 10.16 -3.22
C ILE A 101 1.56 10.90 -3.43
N TYR A 102 2.43 10.35 -4.27
CA TYR A 102 3.67 11.00 -4.70
C TYR A 102 3.47 11.70 -6.03
N ASP A 103 3.98 12.93 -6.16
CA ASP A 103 4.32 13.52 -7.46
C ASP A 103 5.71 12.99 -7.86
N LEU A 104 5.78 12.24 -8.94
CA LEU A 104 7.01 11.60 -9.41
C LEU A 104 7.98 12.60 -10.07
N ASP A 105 7.50 13.73 -10.57
CA ASP A 105 8.38 14.77 -11.15
C ASP A 105 9.19 15.45 -10.04
N SER A 106 8.51 15.86 -8.95
CA SER A 106 9.15 16.51 -7.81
C SER A 106 9.67 15.53 -6.77
N ARG A 107 9.35 14.24 -6.90
CA ARG A 107 9.72 13.15 -5.98
C ARG A 107 9.26 13.42 -4.56
N SER A 108 8.08 13.99 -4.40
CA SER A 108 7.55 14.43 -3.11
C SER A 108 6.13 13.93 -2.88
N LYS A 109 5.81 13.63 -1.62
CA LYS A 109 4.43 13.37 -1.20
C LYS A 109 3.60 14.64 -1.34
N VAL A 110 2.50 14.56 -2.08
CA VAL A 110 1.49 15.61 -2.19
C VAL A 110 0.24 15.28 -1.37
N VAL A 111 0.04 14.00 -1.04
CA VAL A 111 -0.92 13.51 -0.04
C VAL A 111 -0.20 12.54 0.88
N ASP A 112 -0.44 12.70 2.17
CA ASP A 112 0.01 11.78 3.22
C ASP A 112 -0.92 11.95 4.43
N VAL A 113 -2.01 11.18 4.45
CA VAL A 113 -3.10 11.36 5.43
C VAL A 113 -3.69 10.02 5.86
N ALA A 114 -4.15 9.95 7.10
CA ALA A 114 -4.93 8.82 7.59
C ALA A 114 -6.23 8.73 6.79
N ALA A 115 -6.53 7.55 6.27
CA ALA A 115 -7.68 7.32 5.42
C ALA A 115 -8.24 5.92 5.61
N ASP A 116 -9.49 5.72 5.19
CA ASP A 116 -10.04 4.38 5.06
C ASP A 116 -9.34 3.64 3.90
N ASP A 117 -9.48 2.31 3.85
CA ASP A 117 -8.87 1.44 2.84
C ASP A 117 -9.54 1.54 1.45
N ASP A 118 -10.66 2.25 1.36
CA ASP A 118 -11.34 2.61 0.12
C ASP A 118 -10.56 3.69 -0.66
N LEU A 119 -9.65 3.23 -1.53
CA LEU A 119 -8.90 4.07 -2.47
C LEU A 119 -9.21 3.67 -3.91
N ALA A 120 -9.72 4.60 -4.71
CA ALA A 120 -9.95 4.42 -6.14
C ALA A 120 -9.02 5.31 -6.96
N VAL A 121 -8.33 4.72 -7.94
CA VAL A 121 -7.41 5.42 -8.84
C VAL A 121 -7.86 5.19 -10.28
N ASP A 122 -8.13 6.28 -10.99
CA ASP A 122 -8.34 6.28 -12.44
C ASP A 122 -7.37 7.27 -13.12
N GLU A 123 -7.50 7.48 -14.43
CA GLU A 123 -6.58 8.33 -15.19
C GLU A 123 -6.70 9.82 -14.84
N ASP A 124 -7.87 10.26 -14.38
CA ASP A 124 -8.20 11.67 -14.13
C ASP A 124 -8.12 12.03 -12.65
N ARG A 125 -8.34 11.06 -11.75
CA ARG A 125 -8.49 11.32 -10.32
C ARG A 125 -8.10 10.17 -9.41
N VAL A 126 -7.81 10.52 -8.17
CA VAL A 126 -7.71 9.61 -7.03
C VAL A 126 -8.78 9.99 -6.01
N VAL A 127 -9.65 9.04 -5.66
CA VAL A 127 -10.74 9.23 -4.69
C VAL A 127 -10.44 8.44 -3.43
N TYR A 128 -10.52 9.08 -2.28
CA TYR A 128 -10.23 8.47 -0.98
C TYR A 128 -11.04 9.10 0.15
N TRP A 129 -11.19 8.38 1.25
CA TRP A 129 -11.91 8.83 2.44
C TRP A 129 -10.91 9.21 3.54
N GLU A 130 -10.64 10.51 3.69
CA GLU A 130 -9.73 11.03 4.71
C GLU A 130 -10.41 11.00 6.08
N ARG A 131 -9.73 10.46 7.09
CA ARG A 131 -10.18 10.47 8.48
C ARG A 131 -9.84 11.80 9.13
N VAL A 132 -10.85 12.60 9.44
CA VAL A 132 -10.68 14.01 9.83
C VAL A 132 -11.00 14.31 11.29
N ALA A 133 -11.75 13.44 11.97
CA ALA A 133 -12.13 13.64 13.37
C ALA A 133 -12.50 12.33 14.05
N GLU A 134 -12.51 12.34 15.38
CA GLU A 134 -13.09 11.26 16.18
C GLU A 134 -14.62 11.21 16.02
N GLY A 135 -15.16 10.00 15.92
CA GLY A 135 -16.59 9.72 15.96
C GLY A 135 -17.05 9.65 17.42
N THR A 136 -18.22 10.21 17.70
CA THR A 136 -18.87 10.17 19.02
C THR A 136 -20.32 9.72 18.88
N ASP A 137 -20.99 9.44 19.98
CA ASP A 137 -22.44 9.18 20.00
C ASP A 137 -23.30 10.29 19.37
N LYS A 138 -22.76 11.52 19.27
CA LYS A 138 -23.43 12.68 18.67
C LYS A 138 -23.12 12.86 17.20
N THR A 139 -21.91 12.53 16.79
CA THR A 139 -21.42 12.78 15.43
C THR A 139 -21.46 11.53 14.56
N CYS A 140 -21.60 10.36 15.17
CA CYS A 140 -21.56 9.09 14.50
C CYS A 140 -22.72 8.15 14.92
N PRO A 141 -23.74 7.96 14.07
CA PRO A 141 -24.88 7.09 14.37
C PRO A 141 -24.49 5.64 14.73
N GLU A 142 -23.42 5.13 14.11
CA GLU A 142 -22.90 3.77 14.27
C GLU A 142 -21.99 3.63 15.51
N PHE A 143 -21.72 4.71 16.25
CA PHE A 143 -20.77 4.71 17.37
C PHE A 143 -21.03 3.60 18.40
N ALA A 144 -22.29 3.41 18.80
CA ALA A 144 -22.66 2.39 19.78
C ALA A 144 -22.42 0.96 19.25
N GLU A 145 -22.63 0.74 17.95
CA GLU A 145 -22.36 -0.54 17.30
C GLU A 145 -20.86 -0.83 17.24
N TYR A 146 -20.05 0.14 16.81
CA TYR A 146 -18.59 -0.02 16.76
C TYR A 146 -18.01 -0.32 18.14
N GLN A 147 -18.41 0.44 19.17
CA GLN A 147 -17.97 0.19 20.54
C GLN A 147 -18.38 -1.18 21.06
N ALA A 148 -19.59 -1.66 20.73
CA ALA A 148 -20.04 -3.00 21.12
C ALA A 148 -19.21 -4.12 20.47
N ASN A 149 -18.60 -3.85 19.32
CA ASN A 149 -17.68 -4.75 18.62
C ASN A 149 -16.21 -4.52 18.99
N GLY A 150 -15.92 -3.64 19.96
CA GLY A 150 -14.56 -3.34 20.40
C GLY A 150 -13.77 -2.44 19.46
N LEU A 151 -14.44 -1.71 18.56
CA LEU A 151 -13.85 -0.83 17.56
C LEU A 151 -13.99 0.64 17.99
N GLY A 152 -13.04 1.48 17.56
CA GLY A 152 -13.18 2.93 17.58
C GLY A 152 -14.10 3.43 16.47
N ALA A 153 -14.41 4.72 16.51
CA ALA A 153 -15.20 5.41 15.49
C ALA A 153 -14.48 6.70 15.08
N VAL A 154 -14.49 6.99 13.78
CA VAL A 154 -13.98 8.23 13.21
C VAL A 154 -15.00 8.80 12.21
N ILE A 155 -14.87 10.09 11.93
CA ILE A 155 -15.54 10.73 10.81
C ILE A 155 -14.56 10.79 9.65
N ALA A 156 -14.95 10.16 8.54
CA ALA A 156 -14.25 10.26 7.28
C ALA A 156 -14.99 11.23 6.33
N GLU A 157 -14.22 11.95 5.52
CA GLU A 157 -14.74 12.82 4.46
C GLU A 157 -14.13 12.40 3.12
N GLU A 158 -14.95 12.36 2.07
CA GLU A 158 -14.45 12.03 0.75
C GLU A 158 -13.63 13.18 0.15
N ARG A 159 -12.53 12.79 -0.50
CA ARG A 159 -11.58 13.66 -1.18
C ARG A 159 -11.42 13.20 -2.61
N ILE A 160 -11.24 14.17 -3.50
CA ILE A 160 -10.85 13.95 -4.88
C ILE A 160 -9.54 14.68 -5.12
N PHE A 161 -8.50 13.93 -5.44
CA PHE A 161 -7.25 14.46 -5.97
C PHE A 161 -7.33 14.46 -7.50
N GLU A 162 -7.24 15.63 -8.11
CA GLU A 162 -7.35 15.83 -9.57
C GLU A 162 -5.97 15.68 -10.23
N VAL A 163 -5.77 14.64 -11.04
CA VAL A 163 -4.48 14.31 -11.68
C VAL A 163 -3.99 15.43 -12.59
N ALA A 164 -4.90 16.12 -13.30
CA ALA A 164 -4.50 17.19 -14.21
C ALA A 164 -3.88 18.40 -13.51
N THR A 165 -4.24 18.66 -12.25
CA THR A 165 -3.85 19.90 -11.54
C THR A 165 -3.06 19.65 -10.25
N GLY A 166 -3.11 18.44 -9.71
CA GLY A 166 -2.62 18.11 -8.38
C GLY A 166 -3.45 18.71 -7.24
N ALA A 167 -4.64 19.27 -7.53
CA ALA A 167 -5.49 19.89 -6.52
C ALA A 167 -6.32 18.84 -5.78
N ILE A 168 -6.62 19.11 -4.51
CA ILE A 168 -7.49 18.28 -3.68
C ILE A 168 -8.79 19.04 -3.44
N ALA A 169 -9.92 18.41 -3.79
CA ALA A 169 -11.25 18.91 -3.54
C ALA A 169 -11.94 18.09 -2.45
N LYS A 170 -12.74 18.76 -1.64
CA LYS A 170 -13.74 18.12 -0.76
C LYS A 170 -15.02 17.94 -1.55
N THR A 171 -15.64 16.77 -1.50
CA THR A 171 -16.94 16.55 -2.14
C THR A 171 -18.10 17.05 -1.27
N GLY A 172 -17.88 17.12 0.04
CA GLY A 172 -18.90 17.43 1.05
C GLY A 172 -19.55 16.18 1.65
N GLU A 173 -19.26 15.00 1.11
CA GLU A 173 -19.72 13.73 1.66
C GLU A 173 -18.91 13.36 2.91
N SER A 174 -19.60 12.80 3.89
CA SER A 174 -19.01 12.35 5.14
C SER A 174 -19.70 11.08 5.64
N ARG A 175 -18.93 10.21 6.30
CA ARG A 175 -19.41 8.94 6.86
C ARG A 175 -18.73 8.63 8.19
N CYS A 176 -19.39 7.78 8.97
CA CYS A 176 -18.73 7.05 10.03
C CYS A 176 -17.88 5.92 9.49
N SER A 177 -16.68 5.77 10.04
CA SER A 177 -15.81 4.63 9.77
C SER A 177 -15.35 4.01 11.08
N ALA A 178 -15.24 2.68 11.10
CA ALA A 178 -14.68 1.94 12.22
C ALA A 178 -13.15 1.92 12.16
N THR A 179 -12.48 1.85 13.31
CA THR A 179 -11.01 1.79 13.44
C THR A 179 -10.64 0.82 14.57
N GLN A 180 -9.41 0.29 14.56
CA GLN A 180 -8.88 -0.71 15.51
C GLN A 180 -7.72 -0.20 16.36
#